data_AF-A0A1F6EXB3-F1
#
_entry.id   AF-A0A1F6EXB3-F1
#
_cell.length_a   1.000
_cell.length_b   1.000
_cell.length_c   1.000
_cell.angle_alpha   90.00
_cell.angle_beta   90.00
_cell.angle_gamma   90.00
#
_symmetry.space_group_name_H-M   'P 1'
#
loop_
_entity.id
_entity.type
_entity.pdbx_description
1 polymer ?
#
loop_
_entity_poly.entity_id
_entity_poly.type
_entity_poly.pdbx_seq_one_letter_code
_entity_poly.pdbx_strand_id
1 'polypeptide(L)' 'MGPDHSQSIVELLEMLNGQVARQNSLPRMFVIGIIYGIGFFVGSAIIATIAFGVFGPWFGQFAWIRNAFETGASLLRQ' A
#
# COMPACT_ATOMS: atom_id res chain seq x y z
N MET A 1 -30.52 47.70 7.11
CA MET A 1 -29.07 47.44 7.00
C MET A 1 -28.83 45.97 7.24
N GLY A 2 -28.32 45.27 6.24
CA GLY A 2 -27.71 43.96 6.39
C GLY A 2 -27.44 43.22 5.08
N PRO A 3 -26.84 43.83 4.02
CA PRO A 3 -26.52 43.09 2.79
C PRO A 3 -25.11 42.48 2.78
N ASP A 4 -24.26 42.69 3.80
CA ASP A 4 -22.80 42.47 3.64
C ASP A 4 -22.30 41.06 4.01
N HIS A 5 -23.05 40.27 4.79
CA HIS A 5 -22.53 38.98 5.28
C HIS A 5 -22.57 37.86 4.23
N SER A 6 -23.56 37.84 3.33
CA SER A 6 -23.62 36.81 2.29
C SER A 6 -22.53 36.97 1.24
N GLN A 7 -22.15 38.21 0.88
CA GLN A 7 -21.07 38.44 -0.10
C GLN A 7 -19.72 38.00 0.45
N SER A 8 -19.43 38.30 1.72
CA SER A 8 -18.20 37.86 2.39
C SER A 8 -18.08 36.33 2.47
N ILE A 9 -19.19 35.61 2.69
CA ILE A 9 -19.20 34.14 2.73
C ILE A 9 -18.93 33.55 1.33
N VAL A 10 -19.52 34.12 0.28
CA VAL A 10 -19.31 33.66 -1.11
C VAL A 10 -17.86 33.88 -1.54
N GLU A 11 -17.29 35.04 -1.24
CA GLU A 11 -15.90 35.37 -1.54
C GLU A 11 -14.92 34.45 -0.79
N LEU A 12 -15.22 34.14 0.48
CA LEU A 12 -14.44 33.19 1.27
C LEU A 12 -14.50 31.76 0.70
N LEU A 13 -15.68 31.32 0.24
CA LEU A 13 -15.88 30.02 -0.41
C LEU A 13 -15.12 29.92 -1.74
N GLU A 14 -15.11 30.98 -2.55
CA GLU A 14 -14.31 31.04 -3.78
C GLU A 14 -12.81 30.97 -3.49
N MET A 15 -12.35 31.70 -2.48
CA MET A 15 -10.94 31.69 -2.07
C MET A 15 -10.51 30.30 -1.57
N LEU A 16 -11.36 29.64 -0.76
CA LEU A 16 -11.15 28.28 -0.29
C LEU A 16 -11.13 27.27 -1.45
N ASN A 17 -12.06 27.38 -2.39
CA ASN A 17 -12.13 26.48 -3.54
C ASN A 17 -10.88 26.61 -4.42
N GLY A 18 -10.41 27.83 -4.66
CA GLY A 18 -9.16 28.09 -5.39
C GLY A 18 -7.91 27.56 -4.68
N GLN A 19 -7.86 27.65 -3.35
CA GLN A 19 -6.76 27.09 -2.55
C GLN A 19 -6.79 25.56 -2.51
N VAL A 20 -7.98 24.95 -2.37
CA VAL A 20 -8.15 23.49 -2.42
C VAL A 20 -7.78 22.96 -3.80
N ALA A 21 -8.16 23.63 -4.90
CA ALA A 21 -7.76 23.25 -6.25
C ALA A 21 -6.24 23.33 -6.46
N ARG A 22 -5.55 24.32 -5.86
CA ARG A 22 -4.09 24.43 -5.91
C ARG A 22 -3.37 23.42 -4.99
N GLN A 23 -3.95 23.09 -3.83
CA GLN A 23 -3.36 22.15 -2.88
C GLN A 23 -3.63 20.69 -3.24
N ASN A 24 -4.75 20.40 -3.89
CA ASN A 24 -5.08 19.08 -4.42
C ASN A 24 -4.31 18.81 -5.72
N SER A 25 -2.99 18.97 -5.62
CA SER A 25 -2.07 18.66 -6.70
C SER A 25 -2.02 17.14 -6.84
N LEU A 26 -2.83 16.64 -7.78
CA LEU A 26 -2.73 15.30 -8.36
C LEU A 26 -1.28 14.75 -8.42
N PRO A 27 -0.26 15.51 -8.86
CA PRO A 27 1.12 15.00 -8.86
C PRO A 27 1.67 14.70 -7.46
N ARG A 28 1.35 15.48 -6.43
CA ARG A 28 1.78 15.19 -5.05
C ARG A 28 1.10 13.94 -4.52
N MET A 29 -0.19 13.80 -4.76
CA MET A 29 -0.97 12.61 -4.37
C MET A 29 -0.44 11.36 -5.08
N PHE A 30 -0.04 11.47 -6.35
CA PHE A 30 0.57 10.40 -7.13
C PHE A 30 1.95 9.99 -6.60
N VAL A 31 2.84 10.96 -6.31
CA VAL A 31 4.18 10.69 -5.75
C VAL A 31 4.06 10.01 -4.38
N ILE A 32 3.18 10.51 -3.52
CA ILE A 32 2.89 9.89 -2.23
C ILE A 32 2.38 8.46 -2.43
N GLY A 33 1.44 8.25 -3.35
CA GLY A 33 0.92 6.92 -3.69
C GLY A 33 2.02 5.94 -4.15
N ILE A 34 2.97 6.38 -4.98
CA ILE A 34 4.10 5.55 -5.42
C ILE A 34 5.02 5.20 -4.26
N ILE A 35 5.41 6.18 -3.43
CA ILE A 35 6.33 5.95 -2.30
C ILE A 35 5.71 4.96 -1.31
N TYR A 36 4.45 5.17 -0.93
CA TYR A 36 3.74 4.26 -0.03
C TYR A 36 3.47 2.89 -0.68
N GLY A 37 3.17 2.84 -1.98
CA GLY A 37 2.98 1.60 -2.72
C GLY A 37 4.24 0.73 -2.77
N ILE A 38 5.39 1.33 -3.09
CA ILE A 38 6.68 0.64 -3.09
C ILE A 38 7.06 0.19 -1.67
N GLY A 39 6.89 1.07 -0.68
CA GLY A 39 7.15 0.74 0.72
C GLY A 39 6.28 -0.43 1.20
N PHE A 40 5.00 -0.46 0.82
CA PHE A 40 4.11 -1.57 1.12
C PHE A 40 4.54 -2.87 0.44
N PHE A 41 4.90 -2.83 -0.84
CA PHE A 41 5.35 -4.01 -1.58
C PHE A 41 6.61 -4.62 -0.95
N VAL A 42 7.65 -3.80 -0.71
CA VAL A 42 8.89 -4.26 -0.09
C VAL A 42 8.66 -4.74 1.34
N GLY A 43 7.89 -3.99 2.15
CA GLY A 43 7.54 -4.38 3.51
C GLY A 43 6.77 -5.71 3.55
N SER A 44 5.83 -5.91 2.64
CA SER A 44 5.05 -7.14 2.54
C SER A 44 5.90 -8.35 2.16
N ALA A 45 6.89 -8.18 1.27
CA ALA A 45 7.81 -9.25 0.89
C ALA A 45 8.69 -9.69 2.08
N ILE A 46 9.16 -8.73 2.88
CA ILE A 46 9.93 -9.00 4.11
C ILE A 46 9.04 -9.74 5.12
N ILE A 47 7.84 -9.24 5.39
CA ILE A 47 6.90 -9.86 6.33
C ILE A 47 6.52 -11.28 5.85
N ALA A 48 6.25 -11.47 4.57
CA ALA A 48 5.95 -12.77 4.00
C ALA A 48 7.11 -13.74 4.17
N THR A 49 8.35 -13.29 3.89
CA THR A 49 9.55 -14.12 4.06
C THR A 49 9.74 -14.55 5.52
N ILE A 50 9.56 -13.62 6.47
CA ILE A 50 9.63 -13.93 7.90
C ILE A 50 8.50 -14.88 8.30
N ALA A 51 7.28 -14.64 7.83
CA ALA A 51 6.14 -15.50 8.08
C ALA A 51 6.39 -16.91 7.56
N PHE A 52 6.87 -17.08 6.32
CA PHE A 52 7.23 -18.39 5.78
C PHE A 52 8.38 -19.05 6.56
N GLY A 53 9.36 -18.28 7.05
CA GLY A 53 10.41 -18.81 7.91
C GLY A 53 9.89 -19.33 9.26
N VAL A 54 9.00 -18.59 9.91
CA VAL A 54 8.42 -18.96 11.22
C VAL A 54 7.39 -20.07 11.09
N PHE A 55 6.50 -19.98 10.10
CA PHE A 55 5.44 -20.95 9.84
C PHE A 55 5.89 -22.12 8.95
N GLY A 56 7.14 -22.12 8.48
CA GLY A 56 7.73 -23.20 7.68
C GLY A 56 7.53 -24.60 8.25
N PRO A 57 7.72 -24.83 9.57
CA PRO A 57 7.44 -26.13 10.19
C PRO A 57 5.97 -26.56 10.09
N TRP A 58 5.05 -25.61 10.06
CA TRP A 58 3.62 -25.85 9.93
C TRP A 58 3.27 -26.19 8.47
N PHE A 59 3.86 -25.49 7.50
CA PHE A 59 3.71 -25.82 6.08
C PHE A 59 4.31 -27.19 5.72
N GLY A 60 5.39 -27.61 6.37
CA GLY A 60 5.98 -28.93 6.20
C GLY A 60 5.07 -30.11 6.62
N GLN A 61 3.99 -29.84 7.35
CA GLN A 61 3.01 -30.87 7.74
C GLN A 61 2.01 -31.18 6.62
N PHE A 62 1.87 -30.33 5.61
CA PHE A 62 1.01 -30.60 4.47
C PHE A 62 1.66 -31.64 3.55
N ALA A 63 0.95 -32.74 3.32
CA ALA A 63 1.46 -33.88 2.55
C ALA A 63 1.88 -33.52 1.12
N TRP A 64 1.24 -32.53 0.47
CA TRP A 64 1.70 -32.09 -0.86
C TRP A 64 3.05 -31.39 -0.78
N ILE A 65 3.31 -30.60 0.28
CA ILE A 65 4.50 -29.73 0.37
C ILE A 65 5.70 -30.62 0.59
N ARG A 66 5.55 -31.59 1.49
CA ARG A 66 6.57 -32.59 1.77
C ARG A 66 6.89 -33.46 0.55
N ASN A 67 5.89 -33.97 -0.18
CA ASN A 67 6.13 -34.75 -1.41
C ASN A 67 6.85 -33.94 -2.49
N ALA A 68 6.47 -32.68 -2.69
CA ALA A 68 7.16 -31.79 -3.64
C ALA A 68 8.62 -31.54 -3.24
N PHE A 69 8.88 -31.39 -1.93
CA PHE A 69 10.23 -31.20 -1.40
C PHE A 69 11.10 -32.45 -1.54
N GLU A 70 10.56 -33.64 -1.22
CA GLU A 70 11.24 -34.93 -1.36
C GLU A 70 11.54 -35.24 -2.84
N THR A 71 10.61 -34.91 -3.75
CA THR A 71 10.80 -35.05 -5.20
C THR A 71 11.92 -34.12 -5.69
N GLY A 72 11.92 -32.85 -5.30
CA GLY A 72 12.99 -31.91 -5.64
C GLY A 72 14.36 -32.36 -5.10
N ALA A 73 14.40 -32.87 -3.87
CA ALA A 73 15.63 -33.39 -3.26
C ALA A 73 16.17 -34.66 -3.97
N SER A 74 15.28 -35.51 -4.48
CA SER A 74 15.68 -36.70 -5.25
C SER A 74 16.27 -36.34 -6.62
N LEU A 75 15.76 -35.29 -7.27
CA LEU A 75 16.26 -34.80 -8.56
C LEU A 75 17.64 -34.12 -8.43
N LEU A 76 17.93 -33.52 -7.28
CA LEU A 76 19.23 -32.89 -6.97
C LEU A 76 20.33 -33.89 -6.54
N ARG A 77 19.96 -35.14 -6.24
CA ARG A 77 20.89 -36.21 -5.83
C ARG A 77 21.29 -37.16 -6.96
N GLN A 78 20.72 -37.01 -8.14
CA GLN A 78 21.18 -37.68 -9.38
C GLN A 78 22.23 -36.81 -10.06
#